data_AF-A0A2D4F9I6-F1
#
_entry.id   AF-A0A2D4F9I6-F1
#
_cell.length_a   1.000
_cell.length_b   1.000
_cell.length_c   1.000
_cell.angle_alpha   90.00
_cell.angle_beta   90.00
_cell.angle_gamma   90.00
#
_symmetry.space_group_name_H-M   'P 1'
#
loop_
_entity.id
_entity.type
_entity.pdbx_description
1 polymer ?
#
loop_
_entity_poly.entity_id
_entity_poly.type
_entity_poly.pdbx_seq_one_letter_code
_entity_poly.pdbx_strand_id
1 'polypeptide(L)'
;MKESRRVKKLTTFEMLRFEIVDFIDGLVRNYLAPAEMQTLHEVMYFSAANTLREHLNATPRAALHTALNNPYFYLKDDALKCGAESISGAAPDICIAYKLHLECGRLINLVDWLEAFSTVVTAA
;
A
#
# COMPACT_ATOMS: atom_id res chain seq x y z
N MET A 1 -37.57 34.82 27.07
CA MET A 1 -37.21 35.30 25.72
C MET A 1 -37.31 34.12 24.76
N LYS A 2 -38.54 33.78 24.31
CA LYS A 2 -38.81 32.65 23.39
C LYS A 2 -39.18 33.25 22.04
N GLU A 3 -38.21 33.36 21.14
CA GLU A 3 -38.51 33.69 19.76
C GLU A 3 -39.24 32.50 19.14
N SER A 4 -40.56 32.66 18.99
CA SER A 4 -41.38 31.79 18.15
C SER A 4 -40.90 31.92 16.72
N ARG A 5 -40.03 31.01 16.27
CA ARG A 5 -39.75 30.82 14.85
C ARG A 5 -41.07 30.48 14.18
N ARG A 6 -41.70 31.46 13.53
CA ARG A 6 -42.82 31.24 12.62
C ARG A 6 -42.34 30.27 11.56
N VAL A 7 -42.80 29.02 11.64
CA VAL A 7 -42.64 28.03 10.57
C VAL A 7 -43.30 28.64 9.34
N LYS A 8 -42.50 29.05 8.35
CA LYS A 8 -43.03 29.50 7.05
C LYS A 8 -43.92 28.38 6.53
N LYS A 9 -45.18 28.70 6.20
CA LYS A 9 -46.03 27.77 5.45
C LYS A 9 -45.31 27.47 4.16
N LEU A 10 -44.94 26.21 3.98
CA LEU A 10 -44.27 25.72 2.80
C LEU A 10 -45.16 26.02 1.59
N THR A 11 -44.56 26.57 0.55
CA THR A 11 -45.23 26.72 -0.74
C THR A 11 -45.51 25.34 -1.32
N THR A 12 -46.53 25.23 -2.18
CA THR A 12 -46.84 23.98 -2.91
C THR A 12 -45.63 23.48 -3.70
N PHE A 13 -44.82 24.39 -4.24
CA PHE A 13 -43.55 24.08 -4.88
C PHE A 13 -42.54 23.46 -3.92
N GLU A 14 -42.37 24.00 -2.70
CA GLU A 14 -41.45 23.45 -1.71
C GLU A 14 -41.88 22.05 -1.24
N MET A 15 -43.18 21.81 -1.07
CA MET A 15 -43.71 20.48 -0.74
C MET A 15 -43.42 19.46 -1.85
N LEU A 16 -43.72 19.80 -3.11
CA LEU A 16 -43.43 18.95 -4.26
C LEU A 16 -41.93 18.69 -4.39
N ARG A 17 -41.09 19.69 -4.12
CA ARG A 17 -39.63 19.54 -4.11
C ARG A 17 -39.20 18.53 -3.05
N PHE A 18 -39.75 18.60 -1.83
CA PHE A 18 -39.43 17.60 -0.79
C PHE A 18 -39.86 16.20 -1.19
N GLU A 19 -41.05 16.05 -1.76
CA GLU A 19 -41.56 14.76 -2.24
C GLU A 19 -40.66 14.15 -3.34
N ILE A 20 -40.21 14.95 -4.30
CA ILE A 20 -39.28 14.51 -5.35
C ILE A 20 -37.92 14.13 -4.75
N VAL A 21 -37.42 14.91 -3.78
CA VAL A 21 -36.15 14.61 -3.11
C VAL A 21 -36.23 13.30 -2.32
N ASP A 22 -37.30 13.10 -1.55
CA ASP A 22 -37.53 11.85 -0.81
C ASP A 22 -37.71 10.66 -1.75
N PHE A 23 -38.37 10.85 -2.89
CA PHE A 23 -38.49 9.83 -3.92
C PHE A 23 -37.13 9.41 -4.50
N ILE A 24 -36.28 10.39 -4.83
CA ILE A 24 -34.92 10.12 -5.35
C ILE A 24 -34.05 9.48 -4.27
N ASP A 25 -34.11 9.97 -3.02
CA ASP A 25 -33.38 9.40 -1.89
C ASP A 25 -33.78 7.93 -1.66
N GLY A 26 -35.08 7.62 -1.71
CA GLY A 26 -35.58 6.25 -1.65
C GLY A 26 -35.07 5.38 -2.79
N LEU A 27 -35.04 5.90 -4.02
CA LEU A 27 -34.56 5.17 -5.20
C LEU A 27 -33.06 4.85 -5.08
N VAL A 28 -32.24 5.82 -4.68
CA VAL A 28 -30.81 5.63 -4.47
C VAL A 28 -30.55 4.58 -3.39
N ARG A 29 -31.23 4.69 -2.24
CA ARG A 29 -31.03 3.75 -1.11
C ARG A 29 -31.44 2.33 -1.44
N ASN A 30 -32.49 2.14 -2.24
CA ASN A 30 -33.02 0.82 -2.56
C ASN A 30 -32.20 0.09 -3.62
N TYR A 31 -31.61 0.82 -4.59
CA TYR A 31 -30.99 0.20 -5.77
C TYR A 31 -29.47 0.37 -5.86
N LEU A 32 -28.89 1.42 -5.27
CA LEU A 32 -27.43 1.64 -5.30
C LEU A 32 -26.75 1.07 -4.05
N ALA A 33 -26.87 -0.25 -3.89
CA ALA A 33 -26.09 -0.99 -2.90
C ALA A 33 -24.70 -1.36 -3.46
N PRO A 34 -23.65 -1.43 -2.63
CA PRO A 34 -22.36 -1.97 -3.04
C PRO A 34 -22.51 -3.39 -3.59
N ALA A 35 -21.84 -3.69 -4.71
CA ALA A 35 -21.88 -5.02 -5.33
C ALA A 35 -21.44 -6.13 -4.36
N GLU A 36 -20.55 -5.80 -3.41
CA GLU A 36 -20.04 -6.70 -2.37
C GLU A 36 -21.11 -7.23 -1.41
N MET A 37 -22.23 -6.49 -1.26
CA MET A 37 -23.35 -6.94 -0.42
C MET A 37 -24.22 -8.01 -1.10
N GLN A 38 -24.00 -8.28 -2.39
CA GLN A 38 -24.74 -9.30 -3.12
C GLN A 38 -24.04 -10.66 -2.98
N THR A 39 -24.82 -11.72 -2.82
CA THR A 39 -24.32 -13.08 -2.77
C THR A 39 -23.70 -13.46 -4.12
N LEU A 40 -22.54 -14.13 -4.11
CA LEU A 40 -21.85 -14.60 -5.32
C LEU A 40 -21.43 -13.48 -6.30
N HIS A 41 -21.28 -12.23 -5.84
CA HIS A 41 -20.82 -11.12 -6.69
C HIS A 41 -19.43 -11.35 -7.30
N GLU A 42 -18.57 -12.12 -6.62
CA GLU A 42 -17.21 -12.48 -7.04
C GLU A 42 -17.15 -13.23 -8.38
N VAL A 43 -18.22 -13.91 -8.78
CA VAL A 43 -18.29 -14.61 -10.08
C VAL A 43 -18.41 -13.60 -11.24
N MET A 44 -19.02 -12.44 -10.99
CA MET A 44 -19.28 -11.41 -11.99
C MET A 44 -18.26 -10.26 -11.94
N TYR A 45 -17.57 -10.08 -10.80
CA TYR A 45 -16.64 -8.98 -10.57
C TYR A 45 -15.23 -9.48 -10.26
N PHE A 46 -14.23 -8.80 -10.84
CA PHE A 46 -12.82 -9.06 -10.58
C PHE A 46 -12.26 -8.08 -9.56
N SER A 47 -11.69 -8.59 -8.46
CA SER A 47 -11.05 -7.78 -7.41
C SER A 47 -9.61 -8.23 -7.15
N ALA A 48 -8.69 -7.81 -8.02
CA ALA A 48 -7.25 -7.93 -7.77
C ALA A 48 -6.48 -6.73 -8.34
N ALA A 49 -6.81 -5.54 -7.83
CA ALA A 49 -6.21 -4.28 -8.28
C ALA A 49 -4.68 -4.24 -8.10
N ASN A 50 -4.16 -4.81 -7.00
CA ASN A 50 -2.72 -4.86 -6.76
C ASN A 50 -1.98 -5.72 -7.77
N THR A 51 -2.50 -6.93 -8.06
CA THR A 51 -1.91 -7.81 -9.07
C THR A 51 -1.92 -7.15 -10.44
N LEU A 52 -3.03 -6.54 -10.85
CA LEU A 52 -3.07 -5.79 -12.11
C LEU A 52 -2.08 -4.63 -12.12
N ARG A 53 -1.99 -3.86 -11.03
CA ARG A 53 -1.06 -2.73 -10.93
C ARG A 53 0.40 -3.19 -11.01
N GLU A 54 0.77 -4.30 -10.39
CA GLU A 54 2.13 -4.85 -10.45
C GLU A 54 2.51 -5.31 -11.86
N HIS A 55 1.57 -5.91 -12.60
CA HIS A 55 1.83 -6.39 -13.96
C HIS A 55 1.78 -5.28 -15.02
N LEU A 56 0.89 -4.29 -14.86
CA LEU A 56 0.73 -3.19 -15.81
C LEU A 56 1.71 -2.05 -15.55
N ASN A 57 1.93 -1.70 -14.29
CA ASN A 57 2.78 -0.59 -13.84
C ASN A 57 3.94 -1.13 -12.99
N ALA A 58 4.76 -1.99 -13.62
CA ALA A 58 5.90 -2.60 -12.95
C ALA A 58 6.92 -1.53 -12.51
N THR A 59 7.43 -1.67 -11.29
CA THR A 59 8.46 -0.80 -10.71
C THR A 59 9.75 -1.59 -10.43
N PRO A 60 10.53 -1.96 -11.46
CA PRO A 60 11.66 -2.88 -11.31
C PRO A 60 12.75 -2.36 -10.34
N ARG A 61 12.97 -1.04 -10.29
CA ARG A 61 13.93 -0.44 -9.34
C ARG A 61 13.50 -0.65 -7.89
N ALA A 62 12.21 -0.53 -7.59
CA ALA A 62 11.69 -0.75 -6.24
C ALA A 62 11.81 -2.23 -5.86
N ALA A 63 11.51 -3.15 -6.80
CA ALA A 63 11.68 -4.58 -6.59
C ALA A 63 13.15 -4.95 -6.30
N LEU A 64 14.10 -4.43 -7.09
CA LEU A 64 15.54 -4.65 -6.85
C LEU A 64 15.99 -4.08 -5.50
N HIS A 65 15.55 -2.85 -5.17
CA HIS A 65 15.87 -2.23 -3.89
C HIS A 65 15.34 -3.06 -2.72
N THR A 66 14.11 -3.56 -2.80
CA THR A 66 13.53 -4.42 -1.75
C THR A 66 14.26 -5.76 -1.65
N ALA A 67 14.60 -6.39 -2.79
CA ALA A 67 15.31 -7.66 -2.82
C ALA A 67 16.72 -7.57 -2.21
N LEU A 68 17.46 -6.49 -2.51
CA LEU A 68 18.82 -6.29 -2.01
C LEU A 68 18.86 -5.85 -0.55
N ASN A 69 17.86 -5.09 -0.08
CA ASN A 69 17.78 -4.68 1.32
C ASN A 69 17.23 -5.77 2.24
N ASN A 70 16.24 -6.53 1.76
CA ASN A 70 15.55 -7.54 2.55
C ASN A 70 15.29 -8.83 1.73
N PRO A 71 16.28 -9.72 1.64
CA PRO A 71 16.17 -10.97 0.88
C PRO A 71 15.15 -11.95 1.47
N TYR A 72 14.75 -11.77 2.73
CA TYR A 72 13.75 -12.63 3.39
C TYR A 72 12.39 -12.63 2.66
N PHE A 73 11.97 -11.51 2.06
CA PHE A 73 10.69 -11.45 1.33
C PHE A 73 10.61 -12.46 0.18
N TYR A 74 11.74 -12.87 -0.38
CA TYR A 74 11.81 -13.80 -1.51
C TYR A 74 12.28 -15.19 -1.08
N LEU A 75 13.30 -15.29 -0.22
CA LEU A 75 13.89 -16.56 0.19
C LEU A 75 13.18 -17.22 1.38
N LYS A 76 12.45 -16.44 2.20
CA LYS A 76 11.66 -16.92 3.36
C LYS A 76 12.44 -17.77 4.37
N ASP A 77 13.74 -17.54 4.51
CA ASP A 77 14.59 -18.19 5.51
C ASP A 77 14.60 -17.39 6.82
N ASP A 78 14.40 -18.06 7.95
CA ASP A 78 14.38 -17.43 9.28
C ASP A 78 15.74 -16.83 9.66
N ALA A 79 16.85 -17.35 9.13
CA ALA A 79 18.18 -16.76 9.32
C ALA A 79 18.32 -15.35 8.71
N LEU A 80 17.46 -15.01 7.75
CA LEU A 80 17.44 -13.73 7.05
C LEU A 80 16.44 -12.73 7.65
N LYS A 81 15.69 -13.11 8.69
CA LYS A 81 14.83 -12.21 9.46
C LYS A 81 15.68 -11.27 10.32
N CYS A 82 16.34 -10.33 9.68
CA CYS A 82 17.12 -9.28 10.33
C CYS A 82 16.38 -7.94 10.24
N GLY A 83 16.61 -7.04 11.19
CA GLY A 83 16.08 -5.68 11.15
C GLY A 83 16.55 -4.95 9.88
N ALA A 84 15.76 -3.98 9.40
CA ALA A 84 16.04 -3.25 8.16
C ALA A 84 17.45 -2.63 8.13
N GLU A 85 17.96 -2.22 9.30
CA GLU A 85 19.23 -1.50 9.47
C GLU A 85 20.41 -2.41 9.84
N SER A 86 20.19 -3.70 10.11
CA SER A 86 21.26 -4.62 10.46
C SER A 86 21.77 -5.40 9.24
N ILE A 87 23.09 -5.43 9.07
CA ILE A 87 23.77 -6.26 8.08
C ILE A 87 24.04 -7.62 8.73
N SER A 88 23.27 -8.64 8.33
CA SER A 88 23.52 -10.02 8.73
C SER A 88 24.53 -10.64 7.77
N GLY A 89 25.60 -11.24 8.28
CA GLY A 89 26.53 -12.00 7.44
C GLY A 89 25.97 -13.35 6.95
N ALA A 90 24.78 -13.75 7.40
CA ALA A 90 24.02 -14.85 6.80
C ALA A 90 23.28 -14.44 5.50
N ALA A 91 23.26 -13.14 5.16
CA ALA A 91 22.64 -12.66 3.92
C ALA A 91 23.51 -13.01 2.69
N PRO A 92 22.91 -13.10 1.49
CA PRO A 92 23.68 -13.28 0.26
C PRO A 92 24.70 -12.16 0.05
N ASP A 93 25.89 -12.48 -0.47
CA ASP A 93 27.01 -11.54 -0.67
C ASP A 93 26.60 -10.23 -1.35
N ILE A 94 25.75 -10.32 -2.39
CA ILE A 94 25.29 -9.14 -3.12
C ILE A 94 24.43 -8.19 -2.26
N CYS A 95 23.69 -8.74 -1.29
CA CYS A 95 22.90 -7.94 -0.34
C CYS A 95 23.81 -7.26 0.68
N ILE A 96 24.85 -7.95 1.16
CA ILE A 96 25.86 -7.40 2.08
C ILE A 96 26.60 -6.23 1.41
N ALA A 97 27.15 -6.47 0.21
CA ALA A 97 27.82 -5.45 -0.59
C ALA A 97 26.88 -4.26 -0.87
N TYR A 98 25.60 -4.54 -1.18
CA TYR A 98 24.60 -3.50 -1.38
C TYR A 98 24.28 -2.72 -0.10
N LYS A 99 24.23 -3.31 1.08
CA LYS A 99 24.02 -2.50 2.30
C LYS A 99 25.22 -1.60 2.59
N LEU A 100 26.43 -2.15 2.48
CA LEU A 100 27.67 -1.38 2.69
C LEU A 100 27.82 -0.22 1.70
N HIS A 101 27.40 -0.37 0.43
CA HIS A 101 27.47 0.74 -0.53
C HIS A 101 26.49 1.88 -0.21
N LEU A 102 25.36 1.59 0.45
CA LEU A 102 24.37 2.62 0.83
C LEU A 102 24.86 3.47 2.01
N GLU A 103 25.70 2.91 2.88
CA GLU A 103 26.36 3.62 3.97
C GLU A 103 27.49 4.53 3.47
N CYS A 104 28.00 4.27 2.27
CA CYS A 104 29.02 5.10 1.63
C CYS A 104 28.40 6.35 0.96
N GLY A 105 29.25 7.35 0.74
CA GLY A 105 28.91 8.52 -0.06
C GLY A 105 28.94 8.25 -1.57
N ARG A 106 28.94 9.33 -2.36
CA ARG A 106 28.95 9.27 -3.83
C ARG A 106 30.17 8.55 -4.43
N LEU A 107 31.32 8.60 -3.75
CA LEU A 107 32.56 7.94 -4.16
C LEU A 107 32.88 6.85 -3.15
N ILE A 108 33.18 5.65 -3.66
CA ILE A 108 33.46 4.47 -2.86
C ILE A 108 34.91 4.04 -3.15
N ASN A 109 35.72 3.93 -2.10
CA ASN A 109 37.05 3.33 -2.20
C ASN A 109 36.90 1.81 -2.17
N LEU A 110 37.42 1.13 -3.19
CA LEU A 110 37.26 -0.32 -3.33
C LEU A 110 38.00 -1.11 -2.24
N VAL A 111 39.12 -0.59 -1.73
CA VAL A 111 39.89 -1.28 -0.68
C VAL A 111 39.12 -1.26 0.64
N ASP A 112 38.69 -0.08 1.08
CA ASP A 112 37.91 0.08 2.31
C ASP A 112 36.58 -0.69 2.24
N TRP A 113 35.93 -0.69 1.06
CA TRP A 113 34.69 -1.42 0.85
C TRP A 113 34.88 -2.94 0.91
N LEU A 114 36.00 -3.46 0.37
CA LEU A 114 36.35 -4.87 0.48
C LEU A 114 36.70 -5.27 1.91
N GLU A 115 37.44 -4.43 2.64
CA GLU A 115 37.77 -4.67 4.05
C GLU A 115 36.50 -4.72 4.90
N ALA A 116 35.57 -3.77 4.70
CA ALA A 116 34.27 -3.77 5.37
C ALA A 116 33.40 -4.98 4.99
N PHE A 117 33.43 -5.42 3.73
CA PHE A 117 32.75 -6.64 3.31
C PHE A 117 33.33 -7.88 4.00
N SER A 118 34.66 -8.00 4.02
CA SER A 118 35.36 -9.11 4.67
C SER A 118 35.04 -9.19 6.15
N THR A 119 34.99 -8.06 6.86
CA THR A 119 34.69 -8.06 8.31
C THR A 119 33.30 -8.60 8.58
N VAL A 120 32.28 -8.19 7.81
CA VAL A 120 30.89 -8.67 7.96
C VAL A 120 30.77 -10.16 7.66
N VAL A 121 31.39 -10.64 6.57
CA VAL A 121 31.32 -12.07 6.20
C VAL A 121 32.03 -12.96 7.21
N THR A 122 33.16 -12.51 7.77
CA THR A 122 33.89 -13.26 8.80
C THR A 122 33.27 -13.18 10.20
N ALA A 123 32.38 -12.23 10.43
CA ALA A 123 31.71 -12.03 11.72
C ALA A 123 30.46 -12.89 11.90
N ALA A 124 30.02 -13.61 10.85
CA ALA A 124 28.88 -14.52 10.87
C ALA A 124 29.22 -15.94 11.34
#